data_AF-L0KK07-F1
#
_entry.id   AF-L0KK07-F1
#
_cell.length_a   1.000
_cell.length_b   1.000
_cell.length_c   1.000
_cell.angle_alpha   90.00
_cell.angle_beta   90.00
_cell.angle_gamma   90.00
#
_symmetry.space_group_name_H-M   'P 1'
#
loop_
_entity.id
_entity.type
_entity.pdbx_description
1 polymer ?
#
loop_
_entity_poly.entity_id
_entity_poly.type
_entity_poly.pdbx_seq_one_letter_code
_entity_poly.pdbx_strand_id
1 'polypeptide(L)'
;MNESANRADSNTAVASDLADGDPRLAFIYQEAVRGLNHQQNLVENMNARAGSLIFATAFANSLLGGRALSDGLGLWDWIAVVLLFVIGGLIVFLLWPYHKYTFRFDPEELLHQYVDGDRPANMSAMQRALALRIKADMVSNWRIIQRLRVALQIALVLLLFDILAWLFAIAGI
;
A
#
# COMPACT_ATOMS: atom_id res chain seq x y z
N MET A 1 21.90 19.27 58.33
CA MET A 1 20.80 19.93 57.60
C MET A 1 21.01 19.86 56.07
N ASN A 2 21.55 18.76 55.53
CA ASN A 2 21.97 18.64 54.12
C ASN A 2 21.34 17.44 53.36
N GLU A 3 20.63 16.55 54.06
CA GLU A 3 20.06 15.32 53.48
C GLU A 3 18.68 15.51 52.84
N SER A 4 17.89 16.47 53.35
CA SER A 4 16.55 16.78 52.84
C SER A 4 16.58 17.55 51.51
N ALA A 5 17.60 18.39 51.29
CA ALA A 5 17.80 19.10 50.03
C ALA A 5 18.24 18.13 48.90
N ASN A 6 19.16 17.22 49.19
CA ASN A 6 19.67 16.25 48.21
C ASN A 6 18.59 15.25 47.73
N ARG A 7 17.61 14.89 48.59
CA ARG A 7 16.46 14.05 48.21
C ARG A 7 15.45 14.78 47.32
N ALA A 8 15.29 16.09 47.51
CA ALA A 8 14.39 16.89 46.69
C ALA A 8 14.96 17.04 45.27
N ASP A 9 16.26 17.30 45.14
CA ASP A 9 16.93 17.40 43.83
C ASP A 9 16.94 16.05 43.09
N SER A 10 17.17 14.93 43.80
CA SER A 10 17.12 13.60 43.18
C SER A 10 15.71 13.22 42.73
N ASN A 11 14.67 13.53 43.52
CA ASN A 11 13.28 13.28 43.10
C ASN A 11 12.86 14.17 41.92
N THR A 12 13.35 15.40 41.84
CA THR A 12 13.02 16.34 40.76
C THR A 12 13.72 15.92 39.46
N ALA A 13 14.97 15.45 39.54
CA ALA A 13 15.71 14.92 38.39
C ALA A 13 15.12 13.62 37.85
N VAL A 14 14.69 12.70 38.74
CA VAL A 14 14.02 11.45 38.33
C VAL A 14 12.61 11.73 37.77
N ALA A 15 11.89 12.72 38.30
CA ALA A 15 10.60 13.15 37.75
C ALA A 15 10.75 13.84 36.38
N SER A 16 11.83 14.59 36.15
CA SER A 16 12.12 15.17 34.83
C SER A 16 12.55 14.11 33.80
N ASP A 17 13.30 13.09 34.21
CA ASP A 17 13.71 11.96 33.35
C ASP A 17 12.53 11.03 33.01
N LEU A 18 11.50 11.01 33.87
CA LEU A 18 10.21 10.38 33.58
C LEU A 18 9.30 11.26 32.71
N ALA A 19 9.42 12.60 32.76
CA ALA A 19 8.61 13.52 31.96
C ALA A 19 9.17 13.72 30.54
N ASP A 20 10.49 13.58 30.36
CA ASP A 20 11.16 13.63 29.06
C ASP A 20 11.25 12.21 28.49
N GLY A 21 10.26 11.82 27.69
CA GLY A 21 10.18 10.47 27.15
C GLY A 21 11.45 10.05 26.39
N ASP A 22 11.91 8.80 26.59
CA ASP A 22 13.16 8.26 25.99
C ASP A 22 13.30 8.66 24.50
N PRO A 23 14.31 9.47 24.13
CA PRO A 23 14.53 9.92 22.76
C PRO A 23 14.60 8.79 21.73
N ARG A 24 14.98 7.58 22.16
CA ARG A 24 15.01 6.39 21.30
C ARG A 24 13.61 5.99 20.82
N LEU A 25 12.58 6.19 21.64
CA LEU A 25 11.19 5.89 21.27
C LEU A 25 10.67 6.87 20.22
N ALA A 26 11.04 8.15 20.34
CA ALA A 26 10.71 9.16 19.33
C ALA A 26 11.37 8.83 17.98
N PHE A 27 12.64 8.41 18.00
CA PHE A 27 13.34 7.94 16.81
C PHE A 27 12.66 6.71 16.17
N ILE A 28 12.36 5.67 16.97
CA ILE A 28 11.70 4.45 16.49
C ILE A 28 10.33 4.75 15.89
N TYR A 29 9.56 5.63 16.53
CA TYR A 29 8.27 6.09 16.02
C TYR A 29 8.40 6.81 14.68
N GLN A 30 9.32 7.76 14.56
CA GLN A 30 9.56 8.47 13.30
C GLN A 30 9.97 7.50 12.18
N GLU A 31 10.80 6.51 12.48
CA GLU A 31 11.20 5.52 11.48
C GLU A 31 10.03 4.61 11.06
N ALA A 32 9.15 4.24 12.01
CA ALA A 32 7.92 3.51 11.70
C ALA A 32 6.99 4.33 10.78
N VAL A 33 6.83 5.62 11.04
CA VAL A 33 6.05 6.54 10.18
C VAL A 33 6.68 6.70 8.80
N ARG A 34 8.02 6.82 8.72
CA ARG A 34 8.73 6.85 7.42
C ARG A 34 8.49 5.56 6.63
N GLY A 35 8.54 4.40 7.29
CA GLY A 35 8.23 3.11 6.69
C GLY A 35 6.80 3.02 6.15
N LEU A 36 5.82 3.54 6.90
CA LEU A 36 4.42 3.63 6.49
C LEU A 36 4.24 4.51 5.24
N ASN A 37 4.82 5.72 5.25
CA ASN A 37 4.77 6.64 4.12
C ASN A 37 5.45 6.03 2.87
N HIS A 38 6.54 5.28 3.05
CA HIS A 38 7.17 4.56 1.95
C HIS A 38 6.23 3.51 1.35
N GLN A 39 5.50 2.73 2.16
CA GLN A 39 4.53 1.77 1.66
C GLN A 39 3.36 2.44 0.92
N GLN A 40 2.86 3.57 1.42
CA GLN A 40 1.81 4.34 0.75
C GLN A 40 2.27 4.82 -0.64
N ASN A 41 3.47 5.39 -0.73
CA ASN A 41 4.05 5.82 -2.00
C ASN A 41 4.21 4.65 -3.00
N LEU A 42 4.54 3.45 -2.53
CA LEU A 42 4.61 2.27 -3.40
C LEU A 42 3.25 1.89 -3.97
N VAL A 43 2.18 1.96 -3.16
CA VAL A 43 0.80 1.67 -3.59
C VAL A 43 0.31 2.72 -4.58
N GLU A 44 0.53 4.01 -4.31
CA GLU A 44 0.16 5.10 -5.23
C GLU A 44 0.86 4.96 -6.58
N ASN A 45 2.17 4.67 -6.58
CA ASN A 45 2.92 4.39 -7.81
C ASN A 45 2.38 3.17 -8.58
N MET A 46 1.90 2.13 -7.88
CA MET A 46 1.30 0.97 -8.52
C MET A 46 -0.06 1.31 -9.16
N ASN A 47 -0.88 2.12 -8.51
CA ASN A 47 -2.13 2.61 -9.08
C ASN A 47 -1.90 3.46 -10.33
N ALA A 48 -0.90 4.35 -10.32
CA ALA A 48 -0.53 5.14 -11.50
C ALA A 48 -0.16 4.22 -12.67
N ARG A 49 0.66 3.18 -12.42
CA ARG A 49 1.03 2.18 -13.44
C ARG A 49 -0.17 1.37 -13.94
N ALA A 50 -1.11 1.04 -13.06
CA ALA A 50 -2.37 0.39 -13.43
C ALA A 50 -3.19 1.24 -14.41
N GLY A 51 -3.28 2.55 -14.13
CA GLY A 51 -3.94 3.51 -15.01
C GLY A 51 -3.27 3.56 -16.39
N SER A 52 -1.94 3.58 -16.44
CA SER A 52 -1.21 3.50 -17.71
C SER A 52 -1.46 2.18 -18.45
N LEU A 53 -1.53 1.05 -17.72
CA LEU A 53 -1.81 -0.26 -18.31
C LEU A 53 -3.23 -0.34 -18.89
N ILE A 54 -4.24 0.19 -18.18
CA ILE A 54 -5.61 0.32 -18.69
C ILE A 54 -5.61 1.07 -20.01
N PHE A 55 -4.97 2.25 -20.02
CA PHE A 55 -4.92 3.10 -21.20
C PHE A 55 -4.24 2.38 -22.37
N ALA A 56 -3.06 1.78 -22.15
CA ALA A 56 -2.34 1.04 -23.18
C ALA A 56 -3.15 -0.13 -23.74
N THR A 57 -3.83 -0.89 -22.86
CA THR A 57 -4.67 -2.02 -23.24
C THR A 57 -5.85 -1.57 -24.09
N ALA A 58 -6.58 -0.54 -23.64
CA ALA A 58 -7.72 0.02 -24.37
C ALA A 58 -7.31 0.61 -25.72
N PHE A 59 -6.17 1.31 -25.77
CA PHE A 59 -5.64 1.90 -26.99
C PHE A 59 -5.23 0.82 -28.01
N ALA A 60 -4.46 -0.19 -27.58
CA ALA A 60 -4.05 -1.29 -28.44
C ALA A 60 -5.26 -2.04 -29.00
N ASN A 61 -6.23 -2.39 -28.15
CA ASN A 61 -7.43 -3.13 -28.57
C ASN A 61 -8.32 -2.30 -29.50
N SER A 62 -8.43 -0.99 -29.29
CA SER A 62 -9.16 -0.10 -30.20
C SER A 62 -8.52 -0.05 -31.60
N LEU A 63 -7.19 -0.01 -31.68
CA LEU A 63 -6.45 0.03 -32.94
C LEU A 63 -6.46 -1.31 -33.68
N LEU A 64 -6.18 -2.40 -32.96
CA LEU A 64 -5.92 -3.71 -33.56
C LEU A 64 -7.22 -4.52 -33.71
N GLY A 65 -8.08 -4.50 -32.70
CA GLY A 65 -9.29 -5.33 -32.67
C GLY A 65 -10.28 -4.97 -33.77
N GLY A 66 -10.44 -3.69 -34.09
CA GLY A 66 -11.34 -3.27 -35.17
C GLY A 66 -10.93 -3.79 -36.56
N ARG A 67 -9.62 -3.89 -36.82
CA ARG A 67 -9.09 -4.42 -38.09
C ARG A 67 -9.11 -5.94 -38.13
N ALA A 68 -8.78 -6.60 -37.01
CA ALA A 68 -8.75 -8.05 -36.92
C ALA A 68 -10.16 -8.66 -37.09
N LEU A 69 -11.15 -8.05 -36.43
CA LEU A 69 -12.55 -8.53 -36.43
C LEU A 69 -13.30 -8.23 -37.74
N SER A 70 -12.72 -7.47 -38.68
CA SER A 70 -13.42 -7.11 -39.92
C SER A 70 -13.60 -8.29 -40.88
N ASP A 71 -12.69 -9.26 -40.83
CA ASP A 71 -12.60 -10.35 -41.81
C ASP A 71 -13.21 -11.66 -41.26
N GLY A 72 -13.75 -11.65 -40.03
CA GLY A 72 -14.41 -12.77 -39.36
C GLY A 72 -13.92 -13.02 -37.93
N LEU A 73 -14.34 -14.13 -37.32
CA LEU A 73 -13.84 -14.59 -36.01
C LEU A 73 -13.04 -15.88 -36.19
N GLY A 74 -11.71 -15.76 -36.19
CA GLY A 74 -10.76 -16.88 -36.17
C GLY A 74 -10.38 -17.31 -34.75
N LEU A 75 -9.49 -18.32 -34.67
CA LEU A 75 -8.98 -18.83 -33.39
C LEU A 75 -8.24 -17.74 -32.60
N TRP A 76 -7.40 -16.95 -33.28
CA TRP A 76 -6.61 -15.90 -32.64
C TRP A 76 -7.43 -14.73 -32.13
N ASP A 77 -8.55 -14.39 -32.79
CA ASP A 77 -9.48 -13.37 -32.29
C ASP A 77 -10.08 -13.77 -30.95
N TRP A 78 -10.50 -15.03 -30.81
CA TRP A 78 -11.00 -15.54 -29.54
C TRP A 78 -9.93 -15.58 -28.46
N ILE A 79 -8.70 -15.96 -28.80
CA ILE A 79 -7.57 -15.93 -27.85
C ILE A 79 -7.31 -14.49 -27.38
N ALA A 80 -7.26 -13.52 -28.29
CA ALA A 80 -7.08 -12.10 -27.95
C ALA A 80 -8.21 -11.60 -27.06
N VAL A 81 -9.48 -11.88 -27.41
CA VAL A 81 -10.64 -11.49 -26.59
C VAL A 81 -10.55 -12.10 -25.18
N VAL A 82 -10.20 -13.38 -25.05
CA VAL A 82 -10.04 -14.02 -23.74
C VAL A 82 -8.89 -13.37 -22.94
N LEU A 83 -7.76 -13.11 -23.58
CA LEU A 83 -6.62 -12.40 -22.95
C LEU A 83 -7.04 -11.02 -22.46
N LEU A 84 -7.76 -10.25 -23.28
CA LEU A 84 -8.31 -8.96 -22.91
C LEU A 84 -9.20 -9.03 -21.65
N PHE A 85 -10.10 -10.01 -21.58
CA PHE A 85 -10.93 -10.20 -20.39
C PHE A 85 -10.11 -10.57 -19.15
N VAL A 86 -9.09 -11.42 -19.29
CA VAL A 86 -8.18 -11.77 -18.18
C VAL A 86 -7.39 -10.55 -17.70
N ILE A 87 -6.86 -9.73 -18.62
CA ILE A 87 -6.17 -8.47 -18.31
C ILE A 87 -7.11 -7.53 -17.57
N GLY A 88 -8.34 -7.35 -18.05
CA GLY A 88 -9.37 -6.54 -17.40
C GLY A 88 -9.67 -7.02 -15.97
N GLY A 89 -9.79 -8.34 -15.78
CA GLY A 89 -9.98 -8.95 -14.45
C GLY A 89 -8.80 -8.69 -13.52
N LEU A 90 -7.56 -8.79 -14.01
CA LEU A 90 -6.35 -8.49 -13.23
C LEU A 90 -6.26 -7.01 -12.85
N ILE A 91 -6.64 -6.11 -13.76
CA ILE A 91 -6.70 -4.67 -13.50
C ILE A 91 -7.73 -4.36 -12.42
N VAL A 92 -8.94 -4.93 -12.49
CA VAL A 92 -9.96 -4.78 -11.46
C VAL A 92 -9.43 -5.31 -10.13
N PHE A 93 -8.81 -6.50 -10.11
CA PHE A 93 -8.18 -7.06 -8.92
C PHE A 93 -7.08 -6.15 -8.33
N LEU A 94 -6.32 -5.45 -9.17
CA LEU A 94 -5.27 -4.52 -8.75
C LEU A 94 -5.84 -3.26 -8.10
N LEU A 95 -6.97 -2.75 -8.60
CA LEU A 95 -7.64 -1.54 -8.10
C LEU A 95 -8.60 -1.81 -6.92
N TRP A 96 -9.15 -3.03 -6.83
CA TRP A 96 -10.10 -3.45 -5.81
C TRP A 96 -9.65 -3.24 -4.35
N PRO A 97 -8.39 -3.55 -3.94
CA PRO A 97 -8.00 -3.48 -2.53
C PRO A 97 -8.00 -2.06 -1.95
N TYR A 98 -8.22 -1.01 -2.76
CA TYR A 98 -8.27 0.37 -2.29
C TYR A 98 -9.32 0.62 -1.19
N HIS A 99 -10.42 -0.14 -1.16
CA HIS A 99 -11.50 0.04 -0.16
C HIS A 99 -11.25 -0.69 1.18
N LYS A 100 -10.23 -1.54 1.29
CA LYS A 100 -9.95 -2.34 2.50
C LYS A 100 -8.64 -2.02 3.21
N TYR A 101 -7.94 -0.97 2.80
CA TYR A 101 -6.74 -0.54 3.52
C TYR A 101 -7.13 0.14 4.83
N THR A 102 -7.02 -0.59 5.94
CA THR A 102 -6.91 -0.07 7.30
C THR A 102 -5.60 0.71 7.42
N PHE A 103 -5.46 1.81 6.67
CA PHE A 103 -4.35 2.75 6.73
C PHE A 103 -4.78 4.10 7.33
N ARG A 104 -6.00 4.15 7.88
CA ARG A 104 -6.45 5.26 8.71
C ARG A 104 -6.27 4.83 10.15
N PHE A 105 -5.22 5.34 10.78
CA PHE A 105 -5.32 5.64 12.20
C PHE A 105 -6.61 6.41 12.36
N ASP A 106 -7.59 5.85 13.07
CA ASP A 106 -8.76 6.62 13.44
C ASP A 106 -8.29 7.60 14.52
N PRO A 107 -8.14 8.91 14.20
CA PRO A 107 -7.65 9.88 15.17
C PRO A 107 -8.59 9.93 16.38
N GLU A 108 -9.86 9.59 16.20
CA GLU A 108 -10.87 9.53 17.25
C GLU A 108 -10.58 8.37 18.23
N GLU A 109 -10.15 7.20 17.73
CA GLU A 109 -9.74 6.06 18.58
C GLU A 109 -8.43 6.34 19.32
N LEU A 110 -7.48 7.05 18.68
CA LEU A 110 -6.22 7.45 19.30
C LEU A 110 -6.41 8.52 20.39
N LEU A 111 -7.28 9.49 20.14
CA LEU A 111 -7.67 10.52 21.11
C LEU A 111 -8.38 9.86 22.30
N HIS A 112 -9.34 8.98 22.04
CA HIS A 112 -10.12 8.34 23.10
C HIS A 112 -9.28 7.38 23.99
N GLN A 113 -8.20 6.80 23.45
CA GLN A 113 -7.37 5.83 24.18
C GLN A 113 -6.18 6.45 24.92
N TYR A 114 -5.59 7.54 24.40
CA TYR A 114 -4.38 8.14 24.97
C TYR A 114 -4.57 9.56 25.52
N VAL A 115 -5.64 10.26 25.14
CA VAL A 115 -5.94 11.64 25.56
C VAL A 115 -7.16 11.69 26.47
N ASP A 116 -8.25 10.97 26.16
CA ASP A 116 -9.50 11.01 26.93
C ASP A 116 -9.67 9.85 27.94
N GLY A 117 -8.69 8.93 28.01
CA GLY A 117 -8.69 7.81 28.96
C GLY A 117 -8.16 8.19 30.35
N ASP A 118 -8.65 7.50 31.40
CA ASP A 118 -8.41 7.73 32.85
C ASP A 118 -6.93 7.70 33.33
N ARG A 119 -5.94 7.58 32.43
CA ARG A 119 -4.51 7.66 32.77
C ARG A 119 -3.76 8.48 31.73
N PRO A 120 -3.12 9.61 32.08
CA PRO A 120 -2.22 10.31 31.17
C PRO A 120 -1.07 9.37 30.82
N ALA A 121 -1.14 8.77 29.63
CA ALA A 121 -0.09 7.91 29.13
C ALA A 121 1.12 8.80 28.82
N ASN A 122 2.25 8.51 29.48
CA ASN A 122 3.51 9.18 29.20
C ASN A 122 3.83 9.10 27.69
N MET A 123 4.39 10.16 27.11
CA MET A 123 4.64 10.28 25.66
C MET A 123 5.40 9.07 25.09
N SER A 124 6.32 8.52 25.89
CA SER A 124 7.07 7.29 25.63
C SER A 124 6.18 6.04 25.49
N ALA A 125 5.17 5.88 26.35
CA ALA A 125 4.23 4.76 26.30
C ALA A 125 3.34 4.82 25.05
N MET A 126 2.90 6.02 24.66
CA MET A 126 2.12 6.24 23.44
C MET A 126 2.94 5.94 22.17
N GLN A 127 4.17 6.46 22.08
CA GLN A 127 5.09 6.18 20.96
C GLN A 127 5.38 4.69 20.80
N ARG A 128 5.58 3.98 21.91
CA ARG A 128 5.82 2.53 21.91
C ARG A 128 4.59 1.77 21.39
N ALA A 129 3.39 2.12 21.85
CA ALA A 129 2.17 1.44 21.42
C ALA A 129 1.86 1.68 19.94
N LEU A 130 2.02 2.93 19.46
CA LEU A 130 1.88 3.24 18.03
C LEU A 130 2.89 2.48 17.17
N ALA A 131 4.17 2.47 17.55
CA ALA A 131 5.20 1.75 16.79
C ALA A 131 4.91 0.25 16.64
N LEU A 132 4.36 -0.38 17.69
CA LEU A 132 3.96 -1.79 17.64
C LEU A 132 2.75 -2.03 16.73
N ARG A 133 1.75 -1.14 16.76
CA ARG A 133 0.57 -1.21 15.89
C ARG A 133 0.97 -1.03 14.41
N ILE A 134 1.81 -0.03 14.11
CA ILE A 134 2.38 0.20 12.76
C ILE A 134 3.08 -1.07 12.25
N LYS A 135 3.92 -1.71 13.09
CA LYS A 135 4.65 -2.91 12.69
C LYS A 135 3.71 -4.07 12.36
N ALA A 136 2.66 -4.29 13.16
CA ALA A 136 1.69 -5.35 12.91
C ALA A 136 0.95 -5.15 11.58
N ASP A 137 0.53 -3.91 11.31
CA ASP A 137 -0.18 -3.55 10.09
C ASP A 137 0.73 -3.64 8.85
N MET A 138 1.99 -3.18 8.95
CA MET A 138 2.97 -3.26 7.86
C MET A 138 3.23 -4.71 7.39
N VAL A 139 3.31 -5.68 8.32
CA VAL A 139 3.56 -7.09 7.98
C VAL A 139 2.36 -7.72 7.26
N SER A 140 1.14 -7.34 7.66
CA SER A 140 -0.08 -7.78 6.97
C SER A 140 -0.16 -7.19 5.57
N ASN A 141 0.08 -5.89 5.45
CA ASN A 141 -0.04 -5.14 4.20
C ASN A 141 1.02 -5.54 3.15
N TRP A 142 2.22 -5.94 3.59
CA TRP A 142 3.28 -6.37 2.68
C TRP A 142 2.89 -7.53 1.76
N ARG A 143 2.15 -8.53 2.28
CA ARG A 143 1.67 -9.66 1.48
C ARG A 143 0.70 -9.24 0.38
N ILE A 144 -0.14 -8.25 0.66
CA ILE A 144 -1.08 -7.69 -0.30
C ILE A 144 -0.28 -6.97 -1.39
N ILE A 145 0.62 -6.06 -1.03
CA ILE A 145 1.47 -5.30 -1.97
C ILE A 145 2.24 -6.24 -2.92
N GLN A 146 2.81 -7.33 -2.40
CA GLN A 146 3.50 -8.33 -3.23
C GLN A 146 2.57 -9.00 -4.25
N ARG A 147 1.36 -9.38 -3.84
CA ARG A 147 0.37 -9.97 -4.75
C ARG A 147 -0.04 -9.01 -5.86
N LEU A 148 -0.28 -7.73 -5.54
CA LEU A 148 -0.59 -6.72 -6.56
C LEU A 148 0.60 -6.54 -7.52
N ARG A 149 1.84 -6.57 -7.03
CA ARG A 149 3.04 -6.43 -7.88
C ARG A 149 3.13 -7.58 -8.89
N VAL A 150 2.91 -8.81 -8.45
CA VAL A 150 2.89 -9.98 -9.31
C VAL A 150 1.74 -9.90 -10.31
N ALA A 151 0.54 -9.50 -9.88
CA ALA A 151 -0.60 -9.31 -10.77
C ALA A 151 -0.32 -8.27 -11.87
N LEU A 152 0.31 -7.14 -11.53
CA LEU A 152 0.72 -6.12 -12.51
C LEU A 152 1.70 -6.68 -13.55
N GLN A 153 2.69 -7.47 -13.12
CA GLN A 153 3.65 -8.11 -14.01
C GLN A 153 2.98 -9.12 -14.95
N ILE A 154 2.09 -9.95 -14.41
CA ILE A 154 1.32 -10.91 -15.21
C ILE A 154 0.47 -10.16 -16.24
N ALA A 155 -0.22 -9.09 -15.85
CA ALA A 155 -1.06 -8.32 -16.76
C ALA A 155 -0.26 -7.66 -17.89
N LEU A 156 0.96 -7.16 -17.61
CA LEU A 156 1.87 -6.65 -18.64
C LEU A 156 2.30 -7.73 -19.64
N VAL A 157 2.63 -8.93 -19.16
CA VAL A 157 3.00 -10.07 -20.02
C VAL A 157 1.81 -10.50 -20.87
N LEU A 158 0.61 -10.58 -20.28
CA LEU A 158 -0.61 -10.91 -21.01
C LEU A 158 -0.93 -9.86 -22.07
N LEU A 159 -0.70 -8.57 -21.80
CA LEU A 159 -0.88 -7.52 -22.81
C LEU A 159 0.05 -7.73 -24.02
N LEU A 160 1.28 -8.20 -23.82
CA LEU A 160 2.16 -8.53 -24.96
C LEU A 160 1.59 -9.68 -25.77
N PHE A 161 1.08 -10.73 -25.11
CA PHE A 161 0.43 -11.83 -25.81
C PHE A 161 -0.87 -11.41 -26.51
N ASP A 162 -1.64 -10.49 -25.92
CA ASP A 162 -2.86 -9.91 -26.51
C ASP A 162 -2.52 -9.19 -27.82
N ILE A 163 -1.50 -8.32 -27.81
CA ILE A 163 -1.02 -7.64 -29.01
C ILE A 163 -0.53 -8.64 -30.06
N LEU A 164 0.22 -9.67 -29.67
CA LEU A 164 0.69 -10.71 -30.59
C LEU A 164 -0.47 -11.50 -31.20
N ALA A 165 -1.47 -11.87 -30.40
CA ALA A 165 -2.65 -12.57 -30.86
C ALA A 165 -3.41 -11.74 -31.90
N TRP A 166 -3.59 -10.43 -31.66
CA TRP A 166 -4.16 -9.53 -32.65
C TRP A 166 -3.33 -9.44 -33.93
N LEU A 167 -2.00 -9.38 -33.82
CA LEU A 167 -1.13 -9.34 -35.01
C LEU A 167 -1.22 -10.63 -35.83
N PHE A 168 -1.32 -11.80 -35.19
CA PHE A 168 -1.51 -13.07 -35.89
C PHE A 168 -2.89 -13.17 -36.54
N ALA A 169 -3.94 -12.71 -35.86
CA ALA A 169 -5.27 -12.63 -36.44
C ALA A 169 -5.29 -11.78 -37.72
N ILE A 170 -4.67 -10.59 -37.68
CA ILE A 170 -4.55 -9.70 -38.86
C ILE A 170 -3.68 -10.34 -39.96
N ALA A 171 -2.64 -11.07 -39.59
CA ALA A 171 -1.79 -11.77 -40.56
C ALA A 171 -2.47 -12.97 -41.23
N GLY A 172 -3.59 -13.45 -40.68
CA GLY A 172 -4.33 -14.60 -41.22
C GLY A 172 -3.60 -15.94 -41.08
N ILE A 173 -2.71 -16.06 -40.08
CA ILE A 173 -1.99 -17.29 -39.71
C ILE A 173 -2.84 -18.05 -38.68
#